data_AF-A0A354GYA3-F1
#
_entry.id   AF-A0A354GYA3-F1
#
_cell.length_a   1.000
_cell.length_b   1.000
_cell.length_c   1.000
_cell.angle_alpha   90.00
_cell.angle_beta   90.00
_cell.angle_gamma   90.00
#
_symmetry.space_group_name_H-M   'P 1'
#
loop_
_entity.id
_entity.type
_entity.pdbx_description
1 polymer ?
#
loop_
_entity_poly.entity_id
_entity_poly.type
_entity_poly.pdbx_seq_one_letter_code
_entity_poly.pdbx_strand_id
1 'polypeptide(L)'
;MKATVNRLGALLLAGLAALGGLAPTAYAQFNPNRFPSNFPVFTPQPINPNFQIAPGLRINQAAFNTAVMGRALGNIPPYAFGFNPYSSPLLNSSPFMPGGGFPSPMLSTNGGLGGFGGFPSTASLSTNPYGSGSSLTTGGGGYGGSSYGGGYGEDPGAGFLRGTSDVIREQGNYLKNVQSARIIQTSADTGRLDYRRRLIEEARYERMSQPTAEETRQLLLAGELNRARHEPPISDIISARSLNDLLHHLANDPARPKGPNIAVDDEVLKKINVTGVNPNGASVGLLKEEGNLQWPQPLMTGEFKAPRELLSKTLRNAVQNLKSGESVGSGSLNDLKTDLAQLNLLVSKSELSATDFIEAKSYLDQVAGAVRALGDKDVASYFNHRFNAKNVAELVDDMRTKGLDFAPAAPGDEGAYRALQQALAAYDYIVSPPASAKPAPTPPEVKQP
;
A
#
# COMPACT_ATOMS: atom_id res chain seq x y z
N MET A 1 70.81 5.11 -5.55
CA MET A 1 69.76 4.19 -6.06
C MET A 1 68.63 4.00 -5.05
N LYS A 2 67.79 5.02 -4.81
CA LYS A 2 66.61 4.92 -3.91
C LYS A 2 65.33 5.58 -4.46
N ALA A 3 65.34 6.05 -5.71
CA ALA A 3 64.23 6.84 -6.27
C ALA A 3 63.30 6.05 -7.23
N THR A 4 63.55 4.75 -7.46
CA THR A 4 62.82 3.98 -8.48
C THR A 4 61.73 3.05 -7.94
N VAL A 5 61.66 2.81 -6.62
CA VAL A 5 60.69 1.86 -6.03
C VAL A 5 59.30 2.50 -5.83
N ASN A 6 59.22 3.79 -5.54
CA ASN A 6 57.94 4.46 -5.24
C ASN A 6 57.06 4.72 -6.49
N ARG A 7 57.62 4.62 -7.71
CA ARG A 7 56.85 4.85 -8.95
C ARG A 7 56.19 3.58 -9.51
N LEU A 8 56.70 2.40 -9.16
CA LEU A 8 56.09 1.12 -9.54
C LEU A 8 54.86 0.78 -8.69
N GLY A 9 54.81 1.20 -7.42
CA GLY A 9 53.65 1.00 -6.55
C GLY A 9 52.39 1.77 -6.99
N ALA A 10 52.55 2.97 -7.53
CA ALA A 10 51.42 3.79 -7.97
C ALA A 10 50.76 3.28 -9.26
N LEU A 11 51.53 2.68 -10.18
CA LEU A 11 51.01 2.12 -11.42
C LEU A 11 50.23 0.81 -11.22
N LEU A 12 50.61 0.01 -10.22
CA LEU A 12 49.90 -1.24 -9.90
C LEU A 12 48.54 -0.98 -9.21
N LEU A 13 48.43 0.11 -8.43
CA LEU A 13 47.17 0.54 -7.83
C LEU A 13 46.20 1.17 -8.86
N ALA A 14 46.72 1.86 -9.87
CA ALA A 14 45.91 2.39 -10.97
C ALA A 14 45.38 1.26 -11.90
N GLY A 15 46.16 0.19 -12.09
CA GLY A 15 45.75 -0.98 -12.90
C GLY A 15 44.62 -1.81 -12.28
N LEU A 16 44.58 -1.94 -10.95
CA LEU A 16 43.52 -2.67 -10.24
C LEU A 16 42.20 -1.89 -10.14
N ALA A 17 42.24 -0.56 -10.17
CA ALA A 17 41.04 0.27 -10.24
C ALA A 17 40.35 0.21 -11.62
N ALA A 18 41.10 -0.03 -12.70
CA ALA A 18 40.56 -0.08 -14.06
C ALA A 18 39.81 -1.38 -14.41
N LEU A 19 40.01 -2.47 -13.65
CA LEU A 19 39.36 -3.77 -13.88
C LEU A 19 38.10 -4.01 -13.04
N GLY A 20 37.75 -3.10 -12.12
CA GLY A 20 36.51 -3.17 -11.34
C GLY A 20 35.25 -2.60 -12.02
N GLY A 21 35.38 -2.07 -13.25
CA GLY A 21 34.33 -1.28 -13.92
C GLY A 21 33.37 -2.04 -14.83
N LEU A 22 33.41 -3.38 -14.90
CA LEU A 22 32.56 -4.18 -15.79
C LEU A 22 31.70 -5.24 -15.06
N ALA A 23 31.17 -4.89 -13.89
CA ALA A 23 30.02 -5.60 -13.34
C ALA A 23 28.73 -4.90 -13.80
N PRO A 24 27.76 -5.60 -14.44
CA PRO A 24 26.46 -5.01 -14.69
C PRO A 24 25.84 -4.61 -13.35
N THR A 25 25.47 -3.33 -13.23
CA THR A 25 24.74 -2.80 -12.08
C THR A 25 23.42 -3.56 -11.94
N ALA A 26 23.29 -4.34 -10.88
CA ALA A 26 22.00 -4.88 -10.47
C ALA A 26 21.12 -3.70 -10.04
N TYR A 27 20.15 -3.33 -10.88
CA TYR A 27 19.09 -2.41 -10.50
C TYR A 27 18.20 -3.10 -9.47
N ALA A 28 18.51 -2.93 -8.19
CA ALA A 28 17.53 -3.10 -7.13
C ALA A 28 16.48 -2.00 -7.34
N GLN A 29 15.25 -2.39 -7.73
CA GLN A 29 14.13 -1.47 -7.85
C GLN A 29 13.84 -0.86 -6.48
N PHE A 30 14.24 0.41 -6.32
CA PHE A 30 13.83 1.26 -5.23
C PHE A 30 12.38 1.65 -5.47
N ASN A 31 11.47 1.30 -4.55
CA ASN A 31 10.07 1.69 -4.59
C ASN A 31 9.92 3.03 -3.84
N PRO A 32 9.68 4.17 -4.53
CA PRO A 32 9.69 5.50 -3.91
C PRO A 32 8.45 5.81 -3.04
N ASN A 33 7.52 4.86 -2.82
CA ASN A 33 6.28 5.10 -2.08
C ASN A 33 6.32 4.78 -0.57
N ARG A 34 7.49 4.78 0.08
CA ARG A 34 7.56 4.72 1.56
C ARG A 34 7.83 6.10 2.15
N PHE A 35 6.75 6.82 2.45
CA PHE A 35 6.80 7.92 3.40
C PHE A 35 7.01 7.39 4.83
N PRO A 36 7.72 8.13 5.70
CA PRO A 36 7.90 7.78 7.10
C PRO A 36 6.69 8.23 7.92
N SER A 37 5.76 7.33 8.22
CA SER A 37 4.73 7.57 9.25
C SER A 37 5.22 7.02 10.58
N ASN A 38 5.53 7.93 11.50
CA ASN A 38 5.96 7.66 12.88
C ASN A 38 4.79 7.21 13.77
N PHE A 39 4.23 6.01 13.58
CA PHE A 39 3.38 5.33 14.57
C PHE A 39 3.43 3.81 14.40
N PRO A 40 3.82 3.01 15.42
CA PRO A 40 3.75 1.56 15.35
C PRO A 40 2.30 1.11 15.64
N VAL A 41 1.45 1.13 14.61
CA VAL A 41 0.17 0.42 14.66
C VAL A 41 0.40 -0.99 14.13
N PHE A 42 0.51 -1.96 15.05
CA PHE A 42 0.42 -3.39 14.71
C PHE A 42 -1.03 -3.70 14.31
N THR A 43 -1.36 -3.46 13.04
CA THR A 43 -2.48 -4.17 12.43
C THR A 43 -1.96 -5.55 12.00
N PRO A 44 -2.58 -6.66 12.42
CA PRO A 44 -2.29 -7.96 11.81
C PRO A 44 -2.71 -7.85 10.34
N GLN A 45 -1.74 -7.63 9.46
CA GLN A 45 -1.95 -7.69 8.02
C GLN A 45 -2.47 -9.11 7.72
N PRO A 46 -3.67 -9.26 7.13
CA PRO A 46 -4.11 -10.56 6.68
C PRO A 46 -3.05 -11.08 5.70
N ILE A 47 -2.49 -12.26 6.00
CA ILE A 47 -1.57 -12.95 5.11
C ILE A 47 -2.33 -13.17 3.82
N ASN A 48 -2.05 -12.34 2.81
CA ASN A 48 -2.63 -12.48 1.48
C ASN A 48 -2.12 -13.81 0.89
N PRO A 49 -2.96 -14.84 0.70
CA PRO A 49 -2.49 -16.12 0.16
C PRO A 49 -2.15 -16.05 -1.34
N ASN A 50 -2.29 -14.88 -1.99
CA ASN A 50 -1.82 -14.69 -3.35
C ASN A 50 -0.29 -14.60 -3.40
N PHE A 51 0.32 -15.67 -3.89
CA PHE A 51 1.65 -15.62 -4.50
C PHE A 51 1.56 -14.81 -5.80
N GLN A 52 1.55 -13.48 -5.69
CA GLN A 52 1.71 -12.62 -6.86
C GLN A 52 3.14 -12.80 -7.37
N ILE A 53 3.27 -13.32 -8.59
CA ILE A 53 4.54 -13.33 -9.31
C ILE A 53 4.90 -11.86 -9.55
N ALA A 54 6.05 -11.42 -9.05
CA ALA A 54 6.47 -10.04 -9.22
C ALA A 54 6.46 -9.66 -10.72
N PRO A 55 5.88 -8.50 -11.07
CA PRO A 55 5.72 -8.10 -12.47
C PRO A 55 7.07 -8.07 -13.19
N GLY A 56 7.16 -8.78 -14.33
CA GLY A 56 8.38 -8.94 -15.11
C GLY A 56 9.05 -10.32 -15.01
N LEU A 57 8.64 -11.18 -14.06
CA LEU A 57 9.10 -12.57 -13.99
C LEU A 57 8.21 -13.50 -14.82
N ARG A 58 8.82 -14.31 -15.69
CA ARG A 58 8.11 -15.38 -16.40
C ARG A 58 7.69 -16.47 -15.40
N ILE A 59 6.55 -17.12 -15.61
CA ILE A 59 6.01 -18.20 -14.75
C ILE A 59 7.07 -19.27 -14.45
N ASN A 60 7.87 -19.67 -15.44
CA ASN A 60 8.93 -20.67 -15.26
C ASN A 60 10.05 -20.19 -14.33
N GLN A 61 10.36 -18.89 -14.33
CA GLN A 61 11.38 -18.30 -13.47
C GLN A 61 10.88 -18.10 -12.04
N ALA A 62 9.60 -17.75 -11.88
CA ALA A 62 8.96 -17.74 -10.57
C ALA A 62 8.92 -19.14 -9.95
N ALA A 63 8.52 -20.17 -10.71
CA ALA A 63 8.52 -21.55 -10.27
C ALA A 63 9.93 -22.04 -9.91
N PHE A 64 10.95 -21.68 -10.70
CA PHE A 64 12.35 -21.97 -10.39
C PHE A 64 12.79 -21.29 -9.08
N ASN A 65 12.51 -20.00 -8.90
CA ASN A 65 12.88 -19.27 -7.69
C ASN A 65 12.18 -19.83 -6.44
N THR A 66 10.90 -20.20 -6.53
CA THR A 66 10.16 -20.85 -5.44
C THR A 66 10.72 -22.23 -5.13
N ALA A 67 11.07 -23.02 -6.15
CA ALA A 67 11.68 -24.34 -5.95
C ALA A 67 13.08 -24.24 -5.32
N VAL A 68 13.88 -23.24 -5.71
CA VAL A 68 15.20 -22.97 -5.12
C VAL A 68 15.06 -22.52 -3.66
N MET A 69 14.13 -21.61 -3.35
CA MET A 69 13.85 -21.23 -1.96
C MET A 69 13.33 -22.40 -1.14
N GLY A 70 12.43 -23.23 -1.67
CA GLY A 70 11.95 -24.44 -0.99
C GLY A 70 13.08 -25.43 -0.69
N ARG A 71 14.03 -25.63 -1.62
CA ARG A 71 15.23 -26.46 -1.39
C ARG A 71 16.18 -25.84 -0.37
N ALA A 72 16.36 -24.52 -0.40
CA ALA A 72 17.23 -23.82 0.56
C ALA A 72 16.65 -23.87 1.98
N LEU A 73 15.33 -23.68 2.13
CA LEU A 73 14.63 -23.75 3.41
C LEU A 73 14.50 -25.19 3.93
N GLY A 74 14.49 -26.20 3.03
CA GLY A 74 14.47 -27.61 3.43
C GLY A 74 15.71 -28.07 4.21
N ASN A 75 16.83 -27.33 4.11
CA ASN A 75 18.04 -27.58 4.91
C ASN A 75 18.03 -26.86 6.26
N ILE A 76 17.04 -25.98 6.52
CA ILE A 76 16.90 -25.31 7.79
C ILE A 76 16.02 -26.18 8.69
N PRO A 77 16.55 -26.73 9.79
CA PRO A 77 15.79 -27.64 10.62
C PRO A 77 14.59 -26.93 11.27
N PRO A 78 13.43 -27.60 11.41
CA PRO A 78 12.16 -26.96 11.83
C PRO A 78 12.23 -26.15 13.14
N TYR A 79 13.12 -26.51 14.07
CA TYR A 79 13.30 -25.81 15.34
C TYR A 79 13.81 -24.37 15.15
N ALA A 80 14.50 -24.06 14.05
CA ALA A 80 14.95 -22.71 13.74
C ALA A 80 13.79 -21.76 13.38
N PHE A 81 12.62 -22.30 13.00
CA PHE A 81 11.38 -21.55 12.79
C PHE A 81 10.50 -21.50 14.06
N GLY A 82 11.03 -21.88 15.22
CA GLY A 82 10.28 -21.91 16.48
C GLY A 82 9.30 -23.09 16.59
N PHE A 83 9.32 -24.04 15.65
CA PHE A 83 8.49 -25.23 15.68
C PHE A 83 9.25 -26.36 16.40
N ASN A 84 8.91 -26.63 17.65
CA ASN A 84 9.45 -27.78 18.40
C ASN A 84 8.48 -28.97 18.28
N PRO A 85 8.82 -30.04 17.52
CA PRO A 85 7.92 -31.18 17.30
C PRO A 85 7.79 -32.11 18.53
N TYR A 86 8.55 -31.87 19.60
CA TYR A 86 8.47 -32.64 20.83
C TYR A 86 7.82 -31.81 21.94
N SER A 87 6.51 -31.63 21.87
CA SER A 87 5.73 -31.32 23.07
C SER A 87 5.61 -32.61 23.90
N SER A 88 6.58 -32.87 24.78
CA SER A 88 6.47 -33.93 25.77
C SER A 88 5.29 -33.63 26.70
N PRO A 89 4.27 -34.49 26.81
CA PRO A 89 3.32 -34.39 27.89
C PRO A 89 3.98 -35.00 29.12
N LEU A 90 4.04 -34.27 30.23
CA LEU A 90 4.46 -34.67 31.58
C LEU A 90 5.71 -33.91 32.07
N LEU A 91 5.46 -32.80 32.78
CA LEU A 91 5.75 -32.65 34.21
C LEU A 91 5.63 -31.17 34.56
N ASN A 92 4.50 -30.87 35.18
CA ASN A 92 4.25 -29.63 35.89
C ASN A 92 5.03 -29.65 37.21
N SER A 93 6.17 -28.96 37.24
CA SER A 93 6.78 -28.46 38.47
C SER A 93 7.85 -27.44 38.12
N SER A 94 7.55 -26.15 38.27
CA SER A 94 8.57 -25.11 38.38
C SER A 94 8.27 -24.25 39.61
N PRO A 95 9.21 -24.09 40.54
CA PRO A 95 9.05 -23.25 41.72
C PRO A 95 9.51 -21.81 41.44
N PHE A 96 8.74 -20.86 41.97
CA PHE A 96 9.11 -19.51 42.39
C PHE A 96 10.01 -18.64 41.47
N MET A 97 9.39 -17.63 40.83
CA MET A 97 9.96 -16.28 40.73
C MET A 97 8.83 -15.22 40.77
N PRO A 98 8.96 -14.13 41.54
CA PRO A 98 8.00 -13.04 41.59
C PRO A 98 8.40 -11.91 40.65
N GLY A 99 7.50 -11.44 39.78
CA GLY A 99 7.76 -10.23 39.00
C GLY A 99 6.83 -9.99 37.82
N GLY A 100 5.72 -9.29 38.09
CA GLY A 100 5.01 -8.34 37.22
C GLY A 100 4.83 -8.62 35.72
N GLY A 101 3.56 -8.74 35.30
CA GLY A 101 3.19 -8.45 33.91
C GLY A 101 1.87 -9.05 33.44
N PHE A 102 0.84 -8.21 33.33
CA PHE A 102 -0.37 -8.23 32.49
C PHE A 102 -1.09 -9.57 32.17
N PRO A 103 -2.40 -9.70 32.47
CA PRO A 103 -3.16 -10.91 32.17
C PRO A 103 -3.60 -10.95 30.70
N SER A 104 -3.24 -12.01 29.99
CA SER A 104 -3.97 -12.48 28.80
C SER A 104 -5.14 -13.37 29.23
N PRO A 105 -6.29 -13.36 28.53
CA PRO A 105 -7.50 -14.04 28.96
C PRO A 105 -7.37 -15.54 28.73
N MET A 106 -7.07 -16.29 29.80
CA MET A 106 -7.19 -17.74 29.79
C MET A 106 -8.60 -18.15 30.21
N LEU A 107 -9.22 -18.90 29.31
CA LEU A 107 -10.53 -19.54 29.45
C LEU A 107 -10.45 -20.58 30.60
N SER A 108 -10.96 -20.19 31.76
CA SER A 108 -11.10 -21.04 32.94
C SER A 108 -12.23 -22.07 32.72
N THR A 109 -11.88 -23.35 32.83
CA THR A 109 -12.84 -24.46 32.92
C THR A 109 -12.68 -25.07 34.32
N ASN A 110 -13.82 -25.35 34.98
CA ASN A 110 -14.06 -25.84 36.36
C ASN A 110 -13.96 -24.80 37.49
N GLY A 111 -14.97 -24.59 38.33
CA GLY A 111 -16.30 -25.20 38.46
C GLY A 111 -16.92 -24.79 39.81
N GLY A 112 -18.25 -24.87 39.92
CA GLY A 112 -18.92 -25.00 41.22
C GLY A 112 -20.15 -24.11 41.47
N LEU A 113 -21.31 -24.78 41.47
CA LEU A 113 -22.51 -24.53 42.29
C LEU A 113 -23.51 -23.44 41.86
N GLY A 114 -24.68 -23.91 41.41
CA GLY A 114 -25.96 -23.32 41.83
C GLY A 114 -26.95 -22.95 40.73
N GLY A 115 -27.96 -23.80 40.51
CA GLY A 115 -29.35 -23.33 40.40
C GLY A 115 -29.92 -22.97 39.01
N PHE A 116 -30.75 -23.89 38.51
CA PHE A 116 -32.04 -23.70 37.81
C PHE A 116 -32.18 -22.80 36.55
N GLY A 117 -32.64 -23.45 35.47
CA GLY A 117 -33.34 -22.86 34.31
C GLY A 117 -32.40 -22.44 33.18
N GLY A 118 -32.42 -22.98 31.95
CA GLY A 118 -33.48 -23.63 31.21
C GLY A 118 -33.61 -22.97 29.83
N PHE A 119 -32.63 -23.16 28.94
CA PHE A 119 -32.74 -22.94 27.47
C PHE A 119 -31.62 -23.71 26.75
N PRO A 120 -31.90 -24.57 25.76
CA PRO A 120 -30.88 -25.23 24.96
C PRO A 120 -30.76 -24.53 23.59
N SER A 121 -29.56 -24.11 23.19
CA SER A 121 -29.16 -23.92 21.77
C SER A 121 -27.68 -23.51 21.67
N THR A 122 -26.77 -24.48 21.68
CA THR A 122 -25.48 -24.35 20.99
C THR A 122 -25.42 -25.43 19.92
N ALA A 123 -25.63 -25.00 18.68
CA ALA A 123 -25.50 -25.84 17.50
C ALA A 123 -24.00 -26.09 17.24
N SER A 124 -23.53 -27.30 17.52
CA SER A 124 -22.29 -27.81 16.95
C SER A 124 -22.56 -28.18 15.49
N LEU A 125 -22.00 -27.41 14.57
CA LEU A 125 -21.93 -27.76 13.15
C LEU A 125 -20.92 -28.90 12.97
N SER A 126 -21.41 -30.15 13.08
CA SER A 126 -20.75 -31.30 12.46
C SER A 126 -21.59 -31.78 11.28
N THR A 127 -21.40 -31.16 10.12
CA THR A 127 -21.93 -31.66 8.85
C THR A 127 -21.06 -32.81 8.37
N ASN A 128 -21.40 -34.03 8.78
CA ASN A 128 -20.93 -35.24 8.13
C ASN A 128 -22.15 -36.10 7.73
N PRO A 129 -22.61 -36.06 6.46
CA PRO A 129 -23.89 -36.65 6.05
C PRO A 129 -23.84 -38.17 5.78
N TYR A 130 -22.76 -38.87 6.14
CA TYR A 130 -22.68 -40.33 6.06
C TYR A 130 -22.32 -40.94 7.41
N GLY A 131 -23.27 -40.83 8.35
CA GLY A 131 -23.27 -41.60 9.59
C GLY A 131 -23.72 -43.03 9.32
N SER A 132 -22.78 -43.96 9.22
CA SER A 132 -23.03 -45.38 9.48
C SER A 132 -22.80 -45.64 10.96
N GLY A 133 -23.92 -45.74 11.70
CA GLY A 133 -24.09 -46.28 13.04
C GLY A 133 -22.85 -46.57 13.89
N SER A 134 -22.40 -45.58 14.67
CA SER A 134 -21.69 -45.86 15.92
C SER A 134 -22.71 -46.23 16.98
N SER A 135 -22.91 -47.53 17.16
CA SER A 135 -23.55 -48.09 18.34
C SER A 135 -22.69 -47.74 19.56
N LEU A 136 -23.12 -46.70 20.30
CA LEU A 136 -22.80 -46.54 21.71
C LEU A 136 -23.31 -47.78 22.46
N THR A 137 -22.42 -48.72 22.78
CA THR A 137 -22.71 -49.71 23.82
C THR A 137 -22.59 -49.04 25.18
N THR A 138 -23.70 -48.43 25.58
CA THR A 138 -24.04 -48.15 26.97
C THR A 138 -24.00 -49.45 27.74
N GLY A 139 -23.05 -49.57 28.69
CA GLY A 139 -23.02 -50.64 29.67
C GLY A 139 -24.19 -50.48 30.65
N GLY A 140 -25.36 -50.95 30.24
CA GLY A 140 -26.53 -51.17 31.07
C GLY A 140 -26.76 -52.67 31.24
N GLY A 141 -26.76 -53.14 32.48
CA GLY A 141 -27.02 -54.52 32.82
C GLY A 141 -28.43 -54.99 32.45
N GLY A 142 -28.56 -56.29 32.23
CA GLY A 142 -29.84 -56.97 32.00
C GLY A 142 -29.67 -58.48 32.09
N TYR A 143 -30.21 -59.05 33.16
CA TYR A 143 -30.24 -60.46 33.51
C TYR A 143 -31.00 -61.34 32.49
N GLY A 144 -30.62 -62.63 32.47
CA GLY A 144 -31.58 -63.73 32.41
C GLY A 144 -31.80 -64.36 31.04
N GLY A 145 -31.25 -65.56 30.85
CA GLY A 145 -31.52 -66.38 29.67
C GLY A 145 -30.88 -67.76 29.75
N SER A 146 -31.31 -68.56 30.72
CA SER A 146 -31.01 -69.99 30.82
C SER A 146 -31.45 -70.71 29.54
N SER A 147 -30.55 -71.47 28.89
CA SER A 147 -30.97 -72.57 28.03
C SER A 147 -29.94 -73.69 28.05
N TYR A 148 -30.30 -74.69 28.85
CA TYR A 148 -30.10 -76.12 28.65
C TYR A 148 -29.47 -76.58 27.32
N GLY A 149 -28.54 -77.53 27.44
CA GLY A 149 -28.68 -78.77 26.69
C GLY A 149 -27.50 -79.15 25.79
N GLY A 150 -26.88 -80.28 26.11
CA GLY A 150 -26.30 -81.15 25.09
C GLY A 150 -24.80 -81.07 24.90
N GLY A 151 -24.05 -81.58 25.89
CA GLY A 151 -22.77 -82.21 25.60
C GLY A 151 -23.00 -83.44 24.73
N TYR A 152 -22.90 -83.27 23.41
CA TYR A 152 -22.63 -84.36 22.48
C TYR A 152 -21.18 -84.17 22.01
N GLY A 153 -20.37 -85.21 22.19
CA GLY A 153 -18.97 -85.21 21.82
C GLY A 153 -18.78 -84.72 20.40
N GLU A 154 -18.01 -83.64 20.27
CA GLU A 154 -17.54 -83.13 18.99
C GLU A 154 -16.78 -84.26 18.28
N ASP A 155 -17.40 -84.78 17.22
CA ASP A 155 -16.77 -85.68 16.28
C ASP A 155 -15.54 -84.94 15.70
N PRO A 156 -14.31 -85.47 15.82
CA PRO A 156 -13.08 -84.83 15.35
C PRO A 156 -13.14 -84.41 13.87
N GLY A 157 -14.01 -85.03 13.06
CA GLY A 157 -14.26 -84.65 11.66
C GLY A 157 -15.06 -83.35 11.45
N ALA A 158 -15.93 -82.97 12.40
CA ALA A 158 -16.77 -81.78 12.27
C ALA A 158 -16.01 -80.46 12.50
N GLY A 159 -14.95 -80.48 13.31
CA GLY A 159 -14.08 -79.31 13.54
C GLY A 159 -13.28 -78.89 12.28
N PHE A 160 -12.90 -79.85 11.44
CA PHE A 160 -12.15 -79.57 10.20
C PHE A 160 -13.01 -78.88 9.13
N LEU A 161 -14.28 -79.28 8.99
CA LEU A 161 -15.23 -78.63 8.07
C LEU A 161 -15.64 -77.24 8.57
N ARG A 162 -15.72 -77.01 9.89
CA ARG A 162 -15.92 -75.67 10.44
C ARG A 162 -14.71 -74.76 10.18
N GLY A 163 -13.48 -75.25 10.42
CA GLY A 163 -12.26 -74.48 10.15
C GLY A 163 -12.08 -74.07 8.68
N THR A 164 -12.42 -74.95 7.74
CA THR A 164 -12.39 -74.61 6.30
C THR A 164 -13.49 -73.60 5.91
N SER A 165 -14.68 -73.68 6.51
CA SER A 165 -15.75 -72.70 6.31
C SER A 165 -15.37 -71.32 6.88
N ASP A 166 -14.64 -71.28 7.99
CA ASP A 166 -14.14 -70.04 8.59
C ASP A 166 -13.07 -69.39 7.71
N VAL A 167 -12.14 -70.16 7.13
CA VAL A 167 -11.14 -69.62 6.17
C VAL A 167 -11.81 -69.04 4.93
N ILE A 168 -12.80 -69.73 4.35
CA ILE A 168 -13.55 -69.23 3.18
C ILE A 168 -14.33 -67.96 3.53
N ARG A 169 -14.96 -67.93 4.71
CA ARG A 169 -15.68 -66.75 5.20
C ARG A 169 -14.73 -65.57 5.44
N GLU A 170 -13.57 -65.78 6.07
CA GLU A 170 -12.55 -64.76 6.28
C GLU A 170 -11.97 -64.27 4.96
N GLN A 171 -11.76 -65.15 3.98
CA GLN A 171 -11.34 -64.75 2.64
C GLN A 171 -12.41 -63.90 1.93
N GLY A 172 -13.68 -64.26 2.07
CA GLY A 172 -14.81 -63.47 1.57
C GLY A 172 -14.90 -62.10 2.23
N ASN A 173 -14.71 -62.04 3.56
CA ASN A 173 -14.68 -60.78 4.32
C ASN A 173 -13.49 -59.90 3.92
N TYR A 174 -12.31 -60.49 3.71
CA TYR A 174 -11.13 -59.79 3.23
C TYR A 174 -11.37 -59.16 1.85
N LEU A 175 -11.91 -59.91 0.88
CA LEU A 175 -12.23 -59.36 -0.44
C LEU A 175 -13.25 -58.21 -0.37
N LYS A 176 -14.28 -58.33 0.47
CA LYS A 176 -15.23 -57.24 0.73
C LYS A 176 -14.53 -56.02 1.33
N ASN A 177 -13.63 -56.19 2.29
CA ASN A 177 -12.87 -55.11 2.91
C ASN A 177 -11.94 -54.41 1.92
N VAL A 178 -11.30 -55.15 1.01
CA VAL A 178 -10.48 -54.58 -0.05
C VAL A 178 -11.32 -53.76 -1.02
N GLN A 179 -12.51 -54.26 -1.41
CA GLN A 179 -13.42 -53.54 -2.28
C GLN A 179 -13.97 -52.27 -1.62
N SER A 180 -14.40 -52.34 -0.35
CA SER A 180 -14.89 -51.18 0.39
C SER A 180 -13.81 -50.12 0.57
N ALA A 181 -12.56 -50.50 0.87
CA ALA A 181 -11.44 -49.58 0.96
C ALA A 181 -11.18 -48.83 -0.36
N ARG A 182 -11.27 -49.50 -1.51
CA ARG A 182 -11.13 -48.87 -2.83
C ARG A 182 -12.23 -47.85 -3.12
N ILE A 183 -13.47 -48.17 -2.74
CA ILE A 183 -14.61 -47.26 -2.89
C ILE A 183 -14.42 -46.01 -2.00
N ILE A 184 -14.02 -46.21 -0.74
CA ILE A 184 -13.73 -45.10 0.20
C ILE A 184 -12.60 -44.22 -0.34
N GLN A 185 -11.53 -44.81 -0.86
CA GLN A 185 -10.42 -44.06 -1.46
C GLN A 185 -10.89 -43.25 -2.67
N THR A 186 -11.67 -43.86 -3.57
CA THR A 186 -12.24 -43.17 -4.74
C THR A 186 -13.13 -42.00 -4.32
N SER A 187 -13.99 -42.20 -3.32
CA SER A 187 -14.85 -41.15 -2.76
C SER A 187 -14.05 -40.02 -2.10
N ALA A 188 -12.94 -40.34 -1.45
CA ALA A 188 -12.05 -39.33 -0.86
C ALA A 188 -11.33 -38.53 -1.96
N ASP A 189 -10.91 -39.19 -3.04
CA ASP A 189 -10.26 -38.55 -4.18
C ASP A 189 -11.23 -37.66 -4.98
N THR A 190 -12.48 -38.07 -5.19
CA THR A 190 -13.52 -37.21 -5.79
C THR A 190 -13.81 -36.01 -4.90
N GLY A 191 -13.95 -36.20 -3.58
CA GLY A 191 -14.16 -35.10 -2.63
C GLY A 191 -13.02 -34.08 -2.65
N ARG A 192 -11.76 -34.53 -2.82
CA ARG A 192 -10.60 -33.64 -2.99
C ARG A 192 -10.64 -32.84 -4.28
N LEU A 193 -11.08 -33.44 -5.39
CA LEU A 193 -11.21 -32.75 -6.67
C LEU A 193 -12.32 -31.70 -6.63
N ASP A 194 -13.47 -32.04 -6.06
CA ASP A 194 -14.59 -31.11 -5.88
C ASP A 194 -14.19 -29.92 -5.00
N TYR A 195 -13.47 -30.17 -3.90
CA TYR A 195 -12.95 -29.12 -3.05
C TYR A 195 -11.98 -28.19 -3.80
N ARG A 196 -11.05 -28.75 -4.59
CA ARG A 196 -10.14 -27.95 -5.43
C ARG A 196 -10.89 -27.13 -6.48
N ARG A 197 -11.93 -27.70 -7.09
CA ARG A 197 -12.77 -26.97 -8.05
C ARG A 197 -13.46 -25.79 -7.37
N ARG A 198 -14.08 -25.99 -6.20
CA ARG A 198 -14.71 -24.92 -5.42
C ARG A 198 -13.73 -23.81 -5.05
N LEU A 199 -12.52 -24.16 -4.60
CA LEU A 199 -11.47 -23.16 -4.30
C LEU A 199 -11.06 -22.35 -5.54
N ILE A 200 -10.95 -22.98 -6.71
CA ILE A 200 -10.62 -22.26 -7.96
C ILE A 200 -11.78 -21.37 -8.40
N GLU A 201 -13.02 -21.86 -8.28
CA GLU A 201 -14.23 -21.10 -8.61
C GLU A 201 -14.38 -19.87 -7.70
N GLU A 202 -14.15 -20.04 -6.39
CA GLU A 202 -14.12 -18.95 -5.41
C GLU A 202 -13.00 -17.95 -5.73
N ALA A 203 -11.77 -18.40 -5.95
CA ALA A 203 -10.66 -17.52 -6.32
C ALA A 203 -10.86 -16.83 -7.68
N ARG A 204 -11.64 -17.42 -8.60
CA ARG A 204 -12.04 -16.79 -9.86
C ARG A 204 -13.14 -15.76 -9.62
N TYR A 205 -14.12 -16.09 -8.79
CA TYR A 205 -15.18 -15.18 -8.38
C TYR A 205 -14.60 -13.95 -7.71
N GLU A 206 -13.72 -14.13 -6.71
CA GLU A 206 -13.02 -13.03 -6.01
C GLU A 206 -12.26 -12.13 -6.99
N ARG A 207 -11.52 -12.71 -7.94
CA ARG A 207 -10.78 -11.94 -8.96
C ARG A 207 -11.68 -11.20 -9.95
N MET A 208 -12.86 -11.73 -10.26
CA MET A 208 -13.84 -11.07 -11.13
C MET A 208 -14.69 -10.05 -10.37
N SER A 209 -14.85 -10.21 -9.05
CA SER A 209 -15.61 -9.28 -8.20
C SER A 209 -14.77 -8.13 -7.67
N GLN A 210 -13.44 -8.28 -7.60
CA GLN A 210 -12.54 -7.21 -7.22
C GLN A 210 -12.44 -6.21 -8.38
N PRO A 211 -12.61 -4.89 -8.12
CA PRO A 211 -12.35 -3.86 -9.11
C PRO A 211 -10.95 -4.02 -9.67
N THR A 212 -10.81 -3.88 -10.99
CA THR A 212 -9.50 -3.87 -11.63
C THR A 212 -8.67 -2.67 -11.12
N ALA A 213 -7.35 -2.73 -11.27
CA ALA A 213 -6.49 -1.62 -10.88
C ALA A 213 -6.84 -0.31 -11.62
N GLU A 214 -7.25 -0.42 -12.89
CA GLU A 214 -7.71 0.72 -13.69
C GLU A 214 -9.06 1.25 -13.21
N GLU A 215 -10.03 0.38 -12.90
CA GLU A 215 -11.30 0.81 -12.31
C GLU A 215 -11.08 1.50 -10.95
N THR A 216 -10.19 0.96 -10.12
CA THR A 216 -9.83 1.58 -8.84
C THR A 216 -9.20 2.96 -9.05
N ARG A 217 -8.31 3.09 -10.04
CA ARG A 217 -7.71 4.38 -10.42
C ARG A 217 -8.77 5.36 -10.90
N GLN A 218 -9.71 4.93 -11.75
CA GLN A 218 -10.81 5.75 -12.23
C GLN A 218 -11.73 6.19 -11.10
N LEU A 219 -12.05 5.30 -10.16
CA LEU A 219 -12.83 5.62 -8.97
C LEU A 219 -12.14 6.66 -8.09
N LEU A 220 -10.81 6.54 -7.91
CA LEU A 220 -10.03 7.55 -7.18
C LEU A 220 -10.06 8.90 -7.89
N LEU A 221 -9.77 8.95 -9.19
CA LEU A 221 -9.82 10.18 -9.99
C LEU A 221 -11.21 10.83 -9.97
N ALA A 222 -12.27 10.01 -10.08
CA ALA A 222 -13.64 10.49 -9.99
C ALA A 222 -13.97 11.03 -8.59
N GLY A 223 -13.45 10.38 -7.54
CA GLY A 223 -13.59 10.85 -6.16
C GLY A 223 -12.86 12.18 -5.91
N GLU A 224 -11.62 12.32 -6.42
CA GLU A 224 -10.83 13.54 -6.36
C GLU A 224 -11.52 14.69 -7.09
N LEU A 225 -12.00 14.45 -8.31
CA LEU A 225 -12.76 15.43 -9.08
C LEU A 225 -14.05 15.84 -8.36
N ASN A 226 -14.79 14.87 -7.82
CA ASN A 226 -16.04 15.16 -7.09
C ASN A 226 -15.77 16.03 -5.85
N ARG A 227 -14.67 15.74 -5.14
CA ARG A 227 -14.20 16.55 -4.00
C ARG A 227 -13.78 17.95 -4.45
N ALA A 228 -13.08 18.08 -5.57
CA ALA A 228 -12.64 19.37 -6.11
C ALA A 228 -13.81 20.26 -6.58
N ARG A 229 -14.92 19.64 -7.04
CA ARG A 229 -16.13 20.34 -7.50
C ARG A 229 -16.97 20.93 -6.37
N HIS A 230 -17.22 20.18 -5.31
CA HIS A 230 -18.27 20.54 -4.34
C HIS A 230 -17.74 21.24 -3.10
N GLU A 231 -16.76 20.62 -2.42
CA GLU A 231 -16.27 21.12 -1.14
C GLU A 231 -14.80 20.73 -0.94
N PRO A 232 -13.89 21.30 -1.75
CA PRO A 232 -12.47 21.06 -1.52
C PRO A 232 -12.07 21.70 -0.18
N PRO A 233 -11.30 21.01 0.66
CA PRO A 233 -10.81 21.64 1.87
C PRO A 233 -9.88 22.80 1.51
N ILE A 234 -9.80 23.77 2.43
CA ILE A 234 -9.00 24.98 2.23
C ILE A 234 -7.52 24.64 1.92
N SER A 235 -6.98 23.57 2.52
CA SER A 235 -5.63 23.07 2.22
C SER A 235 -5.43 22.69 0.76
N ASP A 236 -6.44 22.12 0.11
CA ASP A 236 -6.38 21.64 -1.27
C ASP A 236 -6.58 22.78 -2.27
N ILE A 237 -7.26 23.85 -1.85
CA ILE A 237 -7.35 25.11 -2.60
C ILE A 237 -6.00 25.83 -2.55
N ILE A 238 -5.43 26.03 -1.35
CA ILE A 238 -4.17 26.76 -1.15
C ILE A 238 -2.99 26.01 -1.76
N SER A 239 -2.95 24.68 -1.67
CA SER A 239 -1.93 23.86 -2.34
C SER A 239 -2.13 23.72 -3.85
N ALA A 240 -3.20 24.30 -4.39
CA ALA A 240 -3.61 24.23 -5.79
C ALA A 240 -4.03 22.84 -6.29
N ARG A 241 -4.03 21.80 -5.45
CA ARG A 241 -4.43 20.44 -5.83
C ARG A 241 -5.82 20.41 -6.46
N SER A 242 -6.80 20.99 -5.79
CA SER A 242 -8.18 21.03 -6.30
C SER A 242 -8.33 21.81 -7.61
N LEU A 243 -7.53 22.87 -7.80
CA LEU A 243 -7.52 23.63 -9.05
C LEU A 243 -6.91 22.79 -10.19
N ASN A 244 -5.85 22.03 -9.90
CA ASN A 244 -5.21 21.15 -10.88
C ASN A 244 -6.09 19.95 -11.24
N ASP A 245 -6.81 19.36 -10.27
CA ASP A 245 -7.79 18.29 -10.53
C ASP A 245 -8.86 18.77 -11.53
N LEU A 246 -9.38 19.99 -11.33
CA LEU A 246 -10.33 20.62 -12.25
C LEU A 246 -9.68 20.98 -13.59
N LEU A 247 -8.47 21.54 -13.58
CA LEU A 247 -7.72 21.90 -14.79
C LEU A 247 -7.50 20.68 -15.70
N HIS A 248 -7.00 19.58 -15.13
CA HIS A 248 -6.73 18.36 -15.89
C HIS A 248 -8.00 17.71 -16.41
N HIS A 249 -9.09 17.74 -15.64
CA HIS A 249 -10.39 17.26 -16.10
C HIS A 249 -10.86 18.10 -17.30
N LEU A 250 -10.91 19.41 -17.14
CA LEU A 250 -11.35 20.35 -18.19
C LEU A 250 -10.46 20.29 -19.43
N ALA A 251 -9.15 20.20 -19.28
CA ALA A 251 -8.18 20.15 -20.38
C ALA A 251 -8.43 18.95 -21.33
N ASN A 252 -8.97 17.86 -20.79
CA ASN A 252 -9.30 16.63 -21.49
C ASN A 252 -10.77 16.55 -21.94
N ASP A 253 -11.61 17.51 -21.57
CA ASP A 253 -13.04 17.52 -21.89
C ASP A 253 -13.30 18.07 -23.32
N PRO A 254 -13.90 17.27 -24.24
CA PRO A 254 -14.21 17.72 -25.59
C PRO A 254 -15.33 18.77 -25.67
N ALA A 255 -16.18 18.90 -24.64
CA ALA A 255 -17.26 19.88 -24.58
C ALA A 255 -16.77 21.27 -24.15
N ARG A 256 -15.53 21.38 -23.63
CA ARG A 256 -14.93 22.62 -23.13
C ARG A 256 -15.05 23.81 -24.09
N PRO A 257 -14.79 23.73 -25.41
CA PRO A 257 -14.84 24.91 -26.28
C PRO A 257 -16.22 25.57 -26.39
N LYS A 258 -17.29 24.89 -25.95
CA LYS A 258 -18.67 25.39 -25.96
C LYS A 258 -19.14 25.83 -24.57
N GLY A 259 -18.23 25.91 -23.60
CA GLY A 259 -18.55 26.23 -22.21
C GLY A 259 -19.05 27.67 -22.02
N PRO A 260 -19.65 27.95 -20.85
CA PRO A 260 -20.14 29.28 -20.51
C PRO A 260 -18.98 30.27 -20.36
N ASN A 261 -19.22 31.52 -20.72
CA ASN A 261 -18.24 32.59 -20.53
C ASN A 261 -18.23 33.07 -19.06
N ILE A 262 -17.55 32.34 -18.19
CA ILE A 262 -17.33 32.75 -16.80
C ILE A 262 -16.09 33.65 -16.75
N ALA A 263 -16.32 34.95 -16.53
CA ALA A 263 -15.25 35.93 -16.44
C ALA A 263 -14.33 35.64 -15.24
N VAL A 264 -13.02 35.83 -15.44
CA VAL A 264 -12.02 35.74 -14.39
C VAL A 264 -11.40 37.13 -14.23
N ASP A 265 -11.29 37.59 -12.98
CA ASP A 265 -10.73 38.91 -12.68
C ASP A 265 -9.20 38.92 -12.92
N ASP A 266 -8.73 39.93 -13.64
CA ASP A 266 -7.31 40.16 -13.90
C ASP A 266 -6.50 40.34 -12.60
N GLU A 267 -7.10 40.90 -11.55
CA GLU A 267 -6.46 41.04 -10.24
C GLU A 267 -6.26 39.69 -9.55
N VAL A 268 -7.22 38.77 -9.72
CA VAL A 268 -7.10 37.39 -9.24
C VAL A 268 -5.97 36.70 -9.97
N LEU A 269 -5.93 36.77 -11.31
CA LEU A 269 -4.91 36.11 -12.13
C LEU A 269 -3.47 36.54 -11.81
N LYS A 270 -3.24 37.82 -11.47
CA LYS A 270 -1.91 38.30 -11.06
C LYS A 270 -1.35 37.58 -9.82
N LYS A 271 -2.24 37.18 -8.92
CA LYS A 271 -1.91 36.49 -7.66
C LYS A 271 -1.77 34.97 -7.80
N ILE A 272 -2.21 34.40 -8.92
CA ILE A 272 -2.14 32.95 -9.13
C ILE A 272 -0.73 32.55 -9.55
N ASN A 273 -0.14 31.62 -8.81
CA ASN A 273 1.16 31.03 -9.11
C ASN A 273 0.99 29.82 -10.02
N VAL A 274 1.97 29.64 -10.91
CA VAL A 274 2.02 28.51 -11.84
C VAL A 274 3.33 27.75 -11.69
N THR A 275 3.35 26.52 -12.14
CA THR A 275 4.53 25.69 -12.29
C THR A 275 4.41 24.88 -13.58
N GLY A 276 5.50 24.26 -14.04
CA GLY A 276 5.40 23.32 -15.16
C GLY A 276 4.72 22.01 -14.73
N VAL A 277 4.13 21.28 -15.68
CA VAL A 277 3.46 19.97 -15.48
C VAL A 277 4.37 18.86 -14.90
N ASN A 278 5.66 19.13 -14.72
CA ASN A 278 6.59 18.16 -14.16
C ASN A 278 6.20 17.85 -12.70
N PRO A 279 6.12 16.59 -12.24
CA PRO A 279 5.76 16.24 -10.86
C PRO A 279 6.70 16.81 -9.77
N ASN A 280 7.88 17.28 -10.16
CA ASN A 280 8.78 18.04 -9.28
C ASN A 280 8.57 19.55 -9.35
N GLY A 281 7.52 19.97 -10.06
CA GLY A 281 7.15 21.33 -10.43
C GLY A 281 7.14 22.20 -9.21
N ALA A 282 8.18 23.01 -9.12
CA ALA A 282 8.43 23.79 -7.95
C ALA A 282 7.86 25.19 -8.16
N SER A 283 7.33 25.80 -7.10
CA SER A 283 6.58 27.05 -7.21
C SER A 283 7.51 28.24 -7.50
N VAL A 284 7.25 28.96 -8.58
CA VAL A 284 7.87 30.27 -8.85
C VAL A 284 7.21 31.42 -8.08
N GLY A 285 6.18 31.16 -7.27
CA GLY A 285 5.42 32.21 -6.57
C GLY A 285 6.31 33.15 -5.74
N LEU A 286 7.25 32.58 -4.98
CA LEU A 286 8.20 33.35 -4.16
C LEU A 286 9.21 34.18 -4.98
N LEU A 287 9.29 33.96 -6.30
CA LEU A 287 10.23 34.64 -7.18
C LEU A 287 9.61 35.86 -7.87
N LYS A 288 8.28 36.00 -7.87
CA LYS A 288 7.55 37.05 -8.61
C LYS A 288 7.91 38.47 -8.13
N GLU A 289 8.06 38.66 -6.82
CA GLU A 289 8.45 39.93 -6.19
C GLU A 289 9.97 40.19 -6.31
N GLU A 290 10.54 39.93 -7.48
CA GLU A 290 11.97 40.06 -7.77
C GLU A 290 12.87 39.19 -6.87
N GLY A 291 12.32 38.09 -6.34
CA GLY A 291 13.01 37.28 -5.33
C GLY A 291 13.11 37.94 -3.96
N ASN A 292 12.28 38.95 -3.67
CA ASN A 292 12.17 39.54 -2.34
C ASN A 292 11.40 38.60 -1.41
N LEU A 293 12.15 37.83 -0.63
CA LEU A 293 11.63 36.86 0.33
C LEU A 293 10.99 37.56 1.53
N GLN A 294 9.70 37.28 1.79
CA GLN A 294 8.98 37.72 2.98
C GLN A 294 9.21 36.73 4.12
N TRP A 295 10.25 36.97 4.91
CA TRP A 295 10.63 36.07 5.99
C TRP A 295 9.58 36.02 7.13
N PRO A 296 9.14 34.84 7.57
CA PRO A 296 8.22 34.69 8.70
C PRO A 296 8.91 35.09 10.02
N GLN A 297 8.11 35.46 11.04
CA GLN A 297 8.60 35.96 12.33
C GLN A 297 9.67 35.07 13.00
N PRO A 298 9.53 33.72 13.03
CA PRO A 298 10.55 32.84 13.58
C PRO A 298 11.93 32.97 12.94
N LEU A 299 11.96 33.28 11.64
CA LEU A 299 13.20 33.46 10.89
C LEU A 299 13.73 34.89 10.99
N MET A 300 12.99 35.84 11.58
CA MET A 300 13.42 37.23 11.68
C MET A 300 14.45 37.50 12.77
N THR A 301 14.74 36.52 13.64
CA THR A 301 15.68 36.67 14.75
C THR A 301 17.12 36.93 14.28
N GLY A 302 17.95 37.44 15.20
CA GLY A 302 19.34 37.81 14.91
C GLY A 302 20.21 36.65 14.43
N GLU A 303 19.95 35.44 14.93
CA GLU A 303 20.70 34.21 14.59
C GLU A 303 20.61 33.85 13.11
N PHE A 304 19.46 34.13 12.48
CA PHE A 304 19.23 33.84 11.07
C PHE A 304 19.57 35.01 10.15
N LYS A 305 19.97 36.18 10.67
CA LYS A 305 20.15 37.40 9.86
C LYS A 305 21.15 37.20 8.72
N ALA A 306 22.37 36.77 9.02
CA ALA A 306 23.43 36.65 8.02
C ALA A 306 23.11 35.59 6.92
N PRO A 307 22.67 34.36 7.25
CA PRO A 307 22.28 33.39 6.23
C PRO A 307 21.08 33.83 5.38
N ARG A 308 20.09 34.51 5.99
CA ARG A 308 18.94 35.06 5.24
C ARG A 308 19.36 36.14 4.25
N GLU A 309 20.22 37.06 4.66
CA GLU A 309 20.71 38.14 3.79
C GLU A 309 21.52 37.56 2.63
N LEU A 310 22.35 36.54 2.89
CA LEU A 310 23.11 35.84 1.87
C LEU A 310 22.18 35.16 0.86
N LEU A 311 21.23 34.33 1.33
CA LEU A 311 20.25 33.65 0.47
C LEU A 311 19.39 34.65 -0.32
N SER A 312 18.94 35.73 0.32
CA SER A 312 18.13 36.76 -0.34
C SER A 312 18.92 37.52 -1.41
N LYS A 313 20.24 37.64 -1.26
CA LYS A 313 21.12 38.27 -2.25
C LYS A 313 21.39 37.33 -3.42
N THR A 314 21.74 36.08 -3.15
CA THR A 314 21.98 35.07 -4.21
C THR A 314 20.71 34.81 -5.01
N LEU A 315 19.56 34.78 -4.35
CA LEU A 315 18.27 34.60 -5.01
C LEU A 315 17.89 35.78 -5.91
N ARG A 316 18.05 37.02 -5.42
CA ARG A 316 17.78 38.22 -6.24
C ARG A 316 18.63 38.26 -7.49
N ASN A 317 19.91 37.93 -7.40
CA ASN A 317 20.80 37.85 -8.56
C ASN A 317 20.32 36.77 -9.55
N ALA A 318 19.93 35.59 -9.06
CA ALA A 318 19.40 34.53 -9.91
C ALA A 318 18.09 34.92 -10.60
N VAL A 319 17.18 35.61 -9.90
CA VAL A 319 15.92 36.12 -10.47
C VAL A 319 16.16 37.22 -11.50
N GLN A 320 17.14 38.10 -11.29
CA GLN A 320 17.52 39.11 -12.29
C GLN A 320 18.03 38.49 -13.58
N ASN A 321 18.86 37.45 -13.49
CA ASN A 321 19.30 36.68 -14.67
C ASN A 321 18.13 35.98 -15.36
N LEU A 322 17.15 35.48 -14.58
CA LEU A 322 15.96 34.86 -15.14
C LEU A 322 15.05 35.86 -15.87
N LYS A 323 14.95 37.10 -15.36
CA LYS A 323 14.21 38.20 -16.01
C LYS A 323 14.83 38.60 -17.35
N SER A 324 16.15 38.50 -17.52
CA SER A 324 16.80 38.72 -18.82
C SER A 324 16.63 37.55 -19.79
N GLY A 325 15.98 36.46 -19.38
CA GLY A 325 15.76 35.26 -20.18
C GLY A 325 16.95 34.29 -20.15
N GLU A 326 17.96 34.54 -19.32
CA GLU A 326 19.08 33.64 -19.14
C GLU A 326 18.75 32.54 -18.12
N SER A 327 19.20 31.31 -18.39
CA SER A 327 19.10 30.23 -17.41
C SER A 327 20.02 30.52 -16.22
N VAL A 328 19.58 30.20 -15.01
CA VAL A 328 20.42 30.35 -13.81
C VAL A 328 21.63 29.42 -13.92
N GLY A 329 22.84 30.00 -13.85
CA GLY A 329 24.08 29.23 -13.92
C GLY A 329 24.17 28.18 -12.81
N SER A 330 24.76 27.01 -13.12
CA SER A 330 24.89 25.89 -12.18
C SER A 330 25.64 26.27 -10.90
N GLY A 331 26.61 27.20 -10.97
CA GLY A 331 27.29 27.78 -9.81
C GLY A 331 26.31 28.46 -8.86
N SER A 332 25.52 29.42 -9.35
CA SER A 332 24.53 30.14 -8.54
C SER A 332 23.45 29.22 -7.95
N LEU A 333 23.05 28.17 -8.67
CA LEU A 333 22.13 27.15 -8.13
C LEU A 333 22.76 26.34 -7.00
N ASN A 334 24.05 26.02 -7.08
CA ASN A 334 24.76 25.31 -6.03
C ASN A 334 24.96 26.20 -4.79
N ASP A 335 25.22 27.50 -5.00
CA ASP A 335 25.32 28.47 -3.91
C ASP A 335 23.96 28.58 -3.18
N LEU A 336 22.86 28.75 -3.92
CA LEU A 336 21.51 28.77 -3.35
C LEU A 336 21.16 27.51 -2.54
N LYS A 337 21.51 26.33 -3.07
CA LYS A 337 21.31 25.06 -2.35
C LYS A 337 22.13 25.00 -1.07
N THR A 338 23.36 25.51 -1.10
CA THR A 338 24.26 25.54 0.05
C THR A 338 23.74 26.50 1.12
N ASP A 339 23.37 27.73 0.74
CA ASP A 339 22.79 28.74 1.63
C ASP A 339 21.51 28.22 2.30
N LEU A 340 20.64 27.56 1.53
CA LEU A 340 19.41 26.97 2.03
C LEU A 340 19.67 25.80 2.99
N ALA A 341 20.66 24.96 2.70
CA ALA A 341 21.04 23.85 3.58
C ALA A 341 21.60 24.36 4.92
N GLN A 342 22.41 25.43 4.89
CA GLN A 342 22.91 26.08 6.11
C GLN A 342 21.77 26.65 6.96
N LEU A 343 20.82 27.35 6.33
CA LEU A 343 19.68 27.92 7.06
C LEU A 343 18.78 26.82 7.66
N ASN A 344 18.52 25.73 6.93
CA ASN A 344 17.79 24.58 7.47
C ASN A 344 18.52 23.92 8.66
N LEU A 345 19.85 23.80 8.57
CA LEU A 345 20.64 23.24 9.67
C LEU A 345 20.56 24.13 10.92
N LEU A 346 20.55 25.45 10.76
CA LEU A 346 20.40 26.39 11.87
C LEU A 346 19.02 26.29 12.51
N VAL A 347 17.94 26.28 11.71
CA VAL A 347 16.57 26.07 12.22
C VAL A 347 16.44 24.75 12.98
N SER A 348 17.14 23.71 12.54
CA SER A 348 17.14 22.41 13.22
C SER A 348 17.93 22.39 14.54
N LYS A 349 18.81 23.36 14.76
CA LYS A 349 19.64 23.48 15.97
C LYS A 349 19.14 24.53 16.95
N SER A 350 18.36 25.51 16.48
CA SER A 350 17.81 26.58 17.31
C SER A 350 16.69 26.09 18.22
N GLU A 351 16.59 26.68 19.41
CA GLU A 351 15.53 26.43 20.38
C GLU A 351 14.26 27.21 20.01
N LEU A 352 13.60 26.81 18.92
CA LEU A 352 12.30 27.37 18.51
C LEU A 352 11.14 26.63 19.19
N SER A 353 10.02 27.32 19.39
CA SER A 353 8.77 26.64 19.78
C SER A 353 8.35 25.66 18.67
N ALA A 354 7.58 24.62 19.00
CA ALA A 354 7.13 23.65 18.00
C ALA A 354 6.35 24.31 16.85
N THR A 355 5.53 25.33 17.15
CA THR A 355 4.79 26.11 16.15
C THR A 355 5.73 26.91 15.24
N ASP A 356 6.68 27.64 15.82
CA ASP A 356 7.65 28.45 15.08
C ASP A 356 8.56 27.60 14.19
N PHE A 357 8.95 26.42 14.69
CA PHE A 357 9.73 25.46 13.92
C PHE A 357 8.97 24.96 12.69
N ILE A 358 7.68 24.62 12.84
CA ILE A 358 6.83 24.17 11.73
C ILE A 358 6.67 25.29 10.70
N GLU A 359 6.42 26.52 11.13
CA GLU A 359 6.27 27.68 10.25
C GLU A 359 7.57 27.97 9.48
N ALA A 360 8.71 28.04 10.19
CA ALA A 360 10.03 28.24 9.61
C ALA A 360 10.35 27.13 8.59
N LYS A 361 10.10 25.86 8.94
CA LYS A 361 10.41 24.72 8.09
C LYS A 361 9.54 24.70 6.83
N SER A 362 8.24 24.93 6.98
CA SER A 362 7.30 25.02 5.86
C SER A 362 7.72 26.12 4.88
N TYR A 363 8.09 27.30 5.39
CA TYR A 363 8.60 28.39 4.56
C TYR A 363 9.90 28.02 3.82
N LEU A 364 10.87 27.41 4.51
CA LEU A 364 12.12 26.97 3.88
C LEU A 364 11.90 25.89 2.81
N ASP A 365 10.91 25.02 2.99
CA ASP A 365 10.55 24.02 1.99
C ASP A 365 9.91 24.67 0.75
N GLN A 366 9.15 25.77 0.92
CA GLN A 366 8.66 26.60 -0.20
C GLN A 366 9.82 27.29 -0.94
N VAL A 367 10.80 27.86 -0.21
CA VAL A 367 12.01 28.44 -0.82
C VAL A 367 12.81 27.36 -1.54
N ALA A 368 12.93 26.15 -0.98
CA ALA A 368 13.58 25.01 -1.63
C ALA A 368 12.85 24.59 -2.90
N GLY A 369 11.52 24.73 -2.92
CA GLY A 369 10.71 24.66 -4.12
C GLY A 369 11.17 25.71 -5.15
N ALA A 370 11.13 26.99 -4.80
CA ALA A 370 11.54 28.06 -5.71
C ALA A 370 12.97 27.87 -6.27
N VAL A 371 13.93 27.44 -5.45
CA VAL A 371 15.30 27.13 -5.89
C VAL A 371 15.35 25.94 -6.86
N ARG A 372 14.50 24.91 -6.66
CA ARG A 372 14.36 23.81 -7.63
C ARG A 372 13.77 24.31 -8.95
N ALA A 373 12.77 25.20 -8.91
CA ALA A 373 12.15 25.78 -10.11
C ALA A 373 13.20 26.52 -10.94
N LEU A 374 14.08 27.29 -10.30
CA LEU A 374 15.20 27.97 -10.99
C LEU A 374 16.16 27.02 -11.73
N GLY A 375 16.17 25.74 -11.36
CA GLY A 375 16.95 24.71 -12.04
C GLY A 375 16.26 24.08 -13.25
N ASP A 376 14.96 24.32 -13.45
CA ASP A 376 14.25 23.82 -14.62
C ASP A 376 14.66 24.60 -15.87
N LYS A 377 14.91 23.88 -16.95
CA LYS A 377 15.32 24.46 -18.24
C LYS A 377 14.28 25.46 -18.78
N ASP A 378 13.01 25.20 -18.50
CA ASP A 378 11.88 25.97 -19.02
C ASP A 378 11.37 27.02 -18.03
N VAL A 379 12.07 27.27 -16.91
CA VAL A 379 11.63 28.22 -15.86
C VAL A 379 11.40 29.62 -16.38
N ALA A 380 12.19 30.08 -17.35
CA ALA A 380 12.02 31.40 -17.95
C ALA A 380 10.66 31.56 -18.66
N SER A 381 10.12 30.46 -19.21
CA SER A 381 8.86 30.47 -19.96
C SER A 381 7.65 30.69 -19.05
N TYR A 382 7.64 30.06 -17.88
CA TYR A 382 6.53 30.15 -16.94
C TYR A 382 6.73 31.21 -15.86
N PHE A 383 7.96 31.61 -15.56
CA PHE A 383 8.26 32.71 -14.65
C PHE A 383 7.77 34.06 -15.19
N ASN A 384 8.01 34.32 -16.48
CA ASN A 384 7.57 35.56 -17.13
C ASN A 384 6.14 35.44 -17.69
N HIS A 385 5.45 34.34 -17.42
CA HIS A 385 4.12 34.10 -17.94
C HIS A 385 3.12 35.04 -17.28
N ARG A 386 2.48 35.87 -18.12
CA ARG A 386 1.28 36.60 -17.75
C ARG A 386 0.09 35.93 -18.42
N PHE A 387 -0.93 35.63 -17.63
CA PHE A 387 -2.21 35.17 -18.14
C PHE A 387 -2.80 36.23 -19.07
N ASN A 388 -3.24 35.80 -20.25
CA ASN A 388 -4.00 36.64 -21.18
C ASN A 388 -5.40 36.05 -21.39
N ALA A 389 -6.01 35.59 -20.30
CA ALA A 389 -7.29 34.93 -20.30
C ALA A 389 -8.33 35.83 -19.64
N LYS A 390 -9.45 36.08 -20.32
CA LYS A 390 -10.57 36.86 -19.79
C LYS A 390 -11.63 35.99 -19.11
N ASN A 391 -11.60 34.69 -19.39
CA ASN A 391 -12.54 33.72 -18.88
C ASN A 391 -11.85 32.38 -18.57
N VAL A 392 -12.57 31.50 -17.89
CA VAL A 392 -12.06 30.19 -17.47
C VAL A 392 -11.67 29.32 -18.68
N ALA A 393 -12.43 29.38 -19.78
CA ALA A 393 -12.14 28.57 -20.97
C ALA A 393 -10.77 28.91 -21.58
N GLU A 394 -10.50 30.21 -21.74
CA GLU A 394 -9.23 30.76 -22.22
C GLU A 394 -8.09 30.44 -21.25
N LEU A 395 -8.33 30.52 -19.94
CA LEU A 395 -7.32 30.19 -18.93
C LEU A 395 -6.90 28.72 -19.03
N VAL A 396 -7.87 27.80 -19.13
CA VAL A 396 -7.58 26.37 -19.28
C VAL A 396 -6.84 26.09 -20.59
N ASP A 397 -7.16 26.79 -21.68
CA ASP A 397 -6.41 26.67 -22.93
C ASP A 397 -4.98 27.18 -22.82
N ASP A 398 -4.78 28.33 -22.18
CA ASP A 398 -3.48 28.93 -21.98
C ASP A 398 -2.57 28.01 -21.13
N MET A 399 -3.12 27.48 -20.03
CA MET A 399 -2.43 26.52 -19.17
C MET A 399 -2.08 25.23 -19.91
N ARG A 400 -3.04 24.64 -20.65
CA ARG A 400 -2.83 23.41 -21.41
C ARG A 400 -1.79 23.58 -22.52
N THR A 401 -1.87 24.66 -23.29
CA THR A 401 -0.96 24.90 -24.43
C THR A 401 0.47 25.16 -23.97
N LYS A 402 0.65 25.76 -22.79
CA LYS A 402 1.97 26.02 -22.20
C LYS A 402 2.48 24.90 -21.30
N GLY A 403 1.67 23.87 -21.03
CA GLY A 403 2.03 22.79 -20.12
C GLY A 403 2.27 23.29 -18.70
N LEU A 404 1.34 24.11 -18.20
CA LEU A 404 1.39 24.70 -16.87
C LEU A 404 0.33 24.09 -15.96
N ASP A 405 0.69 23.99 -14.68
CA ASP A 405 -0.18 23.67 -13.57
C ASP A 405 -0.20 24.81 -12.57
N PHE A 406 -1.26 24.91 -11.77
CA PHE A 406 -1.30 25.84 -10.66
C PHE A 406 -0.32 25.40 -9.57
N ALA A 407 0.45 26.35 -9.06
CA ALA A 407 1.36 26.14 -7.93
C ALA A 407 0.69 26.57 -6.62
N PRO A 408 1.22 26.18 -5.45
CA PRO A 408 0.68 26.65 -4.17
C PRO A 408 0.62 28.18 -4.05
N ALA A 409 -0.41 28.67 -3.37
CA ALA A 409 -0.62 30.09 -3.09
C ALA A 409 0.51 30.63 -2.20
N ALA A 410 0.92 31.87 -2.47
CA ALA A 410 1.77 32.60 -1.53
C ALA A 410 0.92 33.11 -0.35
N PRO A 411 1.53 33.37 0.83
CA PRO A 411 0.83 33.98 1.95
C PRO A 411 0.14 35.29 1.54
N GLY A 412 -1.17 35.40 1.77
CA GLY A 412 -1.99 36.56 1.39
C GLY A 412 -2.74 36.42 0.05
N ASP A 413 -2.40 35.43 -0.78
CA ASP A 413 -3.07 35.17 -2.07
C ASP A 413 -4.18 34.11 -1.97
N GLU A 414 -4.49 33.61 -0.76
CA GLU A 414 -5.46 32.53 -0.56
C GLU A 414 -6.86 32.90 -1.05
N GLY A 415 -7.23 34.18 -0.93
CA GLY A 415 -8.51 34.69 -1.44
C GLY A 415 -8.63 34.57 -2.96
N ALA A 416 -7.55 34.83 -3.70
CA ALA A 416 -7.51 34.71 -5.16
C ALA A 416 -7.68 33.25 -5.59
N TYR A 417 -7.03 32.31 -4.88
CA TYR A 417 -7.17 30.87 -5.15
C TYR A 417 -8.59 30.37 -4.90
N ARG A 418 -9.26 30.84 -3.85
CA ARG A 418 -10.67 30.50 -3.59
C ARG A 418 -11.59 31.02 -4.68
N ALA A 419 -11.42 32.28 -5.09
CA ALA A 419 -12.21 32.86 -6.16
C ALA A 419 -12.01 32.10 -7.50
N LEU A 420 -10.77 31.75 -7.82
CA LEU A 420 -10.46 30.98 -9.02
C LEU A 420 -11.02 29.55 -8.96
N GLN A 421 -10.90 28.87 -7.81
CA GLN A 421 -11.46 27.53 -7.63
C GLN A 421 -12.98 27.53 -7.85
N GLN A 422 -13.69 28.52 -7.30
CA GLN A 422 -15.14 28.65 -7.48
C GLN A 422 -15.49 28.86 -8.96
N ALA A 423 -14.73 29.71 -9.67
CA ALA A 423 -14.93 29.94 -11.10
C ALA A 423 -14.68 28.67 -11.93
N LEU A 424 -13.61 27.92 -11.66
CA LEU A 424 -13.29 26.65 -12.31
C LEU A 424 -14.36 25.59 -12.05
N ALA A 425 -14.80 25.44 -10.79
CA ALA A 425 -15.82 24.47 -10.43
C ALA A 425 -17.18 24.81 -11.06
N ALA A 426 -17.57 26.09 -11.10
CA ALA A 426 -18.79 26.53 -11.78
C ALA A 426 -18.73 26.27 -13.29
N TYR A 427 -17.57 26.50 -13.91
CA TYR A 427 -17.36 26.22 -15.33
C TYR A 427 -17.47 24.71 -15.61
N ASP A 428 -16.78 23.90 -14.82
CA ASP A 428 -16.76 22.44 -14.94
C ASP A 428 -18.14 21.81 -14.70
N TYR A 429 -18.91 22.33 -13.75
CA TYR A 429 -20.29 21.89 -13.51
C TYR A 429 -21.20 22.08 -14.74
N ILE A 430 -21.01 23.16 -15.50
CA ILE A 430 -21.82 23.47 -16.68
C ILE A 430 -21.35 22.68 -17.91
N VAL A 431 -20.04 22.55 -18.10
CA VAL A 431 -19.46 21.82 -19.25
C VAL A 431 -19.65 20.31 -19.12
N SER A 432 -19.43 19.80 -17.91
CA SER A 432 -19.45 18.37 -17.59
C SER A 432 -20.37 18.13 -16.39
N PRO A 433 -21.69 18.31 -16.59
CA PRO A 433 -22.66 18.08 -15.53
C PRO A 433 -22.44 16.66 -14.99
N PRO A 434 -22.47 16.48 -13.66
CA PRO A 434 -22.29 15.16 -13.06
C PRO A 434 -23.28 14.23 -13.73
N ALA A 435 -22.77 13.24 -14.46
CA ALA A 435 -23.61 12.27 -15.16
C ALA A 435 -24.60 11.75 -14.11
N SER A 436 -25.88 12.09 -14.29
CA SER A 436 -26.95 11.79 -13.34
C SER A 436 -26.74 10.36 -12.89
N ALA A 437 -26.36 10.17 -11.61
CA ALA A 437 -25.75 8.94 -11.11
C ALA A 437 -26.42 7.75 -11.77
N LYS A 438 -25.70 7.08 -12.68
CA LYS A 438 -26.26 5.96 -13.43
C LYS A 438 -26.83 5.02 -12.36
N PRO A 439 -28.14 4.74 -12.35
CA PRO A 439 -28.76 4.01 -11.26
C PRO A 439 -27.92 2.77 -10.99
N ALA A 440 -27.54 2.57 -9.72
CA ALA A 440 -26.66 1.49 -9.32
C ALA A 440 -27.11 0.22 -10.05
N PRO A 441 -26.20 -0.51 -10.72
CA PRO A 441 -26.58 -1.69 -11.48
C PRO A 441 -27.44 -2.56 -10.57
N THR A 442 -28.68 -2.80 -10.99
CA THR A 442 -29.63 -3.59 -10.20
C THR A 442 -28.90 -4.89 -9.84
N PRO A 443 -28.79 -5.23 -8.54
CA PRO A 443 -28.08 -6.44 -8.13
C PRO A 443 -28.58 -7.59 -9.00
N PRO A 444 -27.68 -8.40 -9.60
CA PRO A 444 -28.11 -9.51 -10.44
C PRO A 444 -29.10 -10.34 -9.63
N GLU A 445 -30.32 -10.48 -10.16
CA GLU A 445 -31.40 -11.21 -9.51
C GLU A 445 -30.88 -12.62 -9.21
N VAL A 446 -30.57 -12.86 -7.94
CA VAL A 446 -30.10 -14.16 -7.47
C VAL A 446 -31.30 -15.09 -7.59
N LYS A 447 -31.37 -15.83 -8.71
CA LYS A 447 -32.30 -16.93 -8.88
C LYS A 447 -32.02 -17.91 -7.74
N GLN A 448 -32.93 -17.93 -6.76
CA GLN A 448 -32.89 -18.92 -5.70
C GLN A 448 -32.99 -20.31 -6.34
N PRO A 449 -32.11 -21.26 -5.97
CA PRO A 449 -32.10 -22.61 -6.53
C PRO A 449 -33.34 -23.42 -6.14
#